data_AF-A0A1G6RYQ7-F1
#
_entry.id   AF-A0A1G6RYQ7-F1
#
_cell.length_a   1.000
_cell.length_b   1.000
_cell.length_c   1.000
_cell.angle_alpha   90.00
_cell.angle_beta   90.00
_cell.angle_gamma   90.00
#
_symmetry.space_group_name_H-M   'P 1'
#
loop_
_entity.id
_entity.type
_entity.pdbx_description
1 polymer ?
#
loop_
_entity_poly.entity_id
_entity_poly.type
_entity_poly.pdbx_seq_one_letter_code
_entity_poly.pdbx_strand_id
1 'polypeptide(L)'
;MRIFRYVEVNLFHSTTYFKVIWIVYPIHTKLTGGYLRMGVFAYVVVNYLYSEDVDFYLMGLVHEMFHAFQKTVGFNCKQDLPTVDQVERGSALQRLEWIILERALLTQSQDSIVIYACMYRTVRQARENVSAVNCQNELCEGSAEYTSLKMLSKDDLDLMHRLELFTNHHHNARNYTRSGDYYSGLLYALVLDRLGIHWRDSFPNLEPFSIVINRYLDGVRCPSFDVEEVKKEFGYDDLEMQEQKKFAADSIHIVYNRFSDLRSKGQMLCLPTDSIKVQFNNENVLNIDGVGVFFRSASIISRNLDVDVFDGGVLISNNEKTIELPLTITNSVNISESSW
;
A
#
# COMPACT_ATOMS: atom_id res chain seq x y z
N MET A 1 27.22 19.38 7.40
CA MET A 1 26.32 20.51 7.68
C MET A 1 24.93 19.94 7.96
N ARG A 2 24.41 20.08 9.18
CA ARG A 2 23.06 19.60 9.52
C ARG A 2 22.05 20.64 9.04
N ILE A 3 21.23 20.32 8.04
CA ILE A 3 20.12 21.17 7.64
C ILE A 3 18.90 20.71 8.44
N PHE A 4 18.44 21.56 9.34
CA PHE A 4 17.16 21.41 10.01
C PHE A 4 16.14 22.22 9.21
N ARG A 5 15.25 21.56 8.47
CA ARG A 5 14.03 22.24 8.01
C ARG A 5 12.94 22.02 9.04
N TYR A 6 12.00 22.96 9.13
CA TYR A 6 10.89 22.96 10.07
C TYR A 6 9.59 22.90 9.26
N VAL A 7 8.68 22.01 9.62
CA VAL A 7 7.32 21.97 9.08
C VAL A 7 6.38 21.75 10.26
N GLU A 8 5.44 22.69 10.43
CA GLU A 8 4.38 22.63 11.42
C GLU A 8 3.12 22.08 10.75
N VAL A 9 2.47 21.09 11.35
CA VAL A 9 1.36 20.38 10.72
C VAL A 9 0.17 20.38 11.66
N ASN A 10 -0.95 20.94 11.20
CA ASN A 10 -2.26 20.82 11.84
C ASN A 10 -3.08 19.76 11.10
N LEU A 11 -3.23 18.58 11.71
CA LEU A 11 -3.93 17.44 11.10
C LEU A 11 -5.45 17.45 11.39
N PHE A 12 -5.91 18.11 12.46
CA PHE A 12 -7.33 18.14 12.86
C PHE A 12 -7.68 19.46 13.56
N HIS A 13 -8.97 19.88 13.53
CA HIS A 13 -9.51 21.05 14.27
C HIS A 13 -9.60 20.84 15.80
N SER A 14 -8.86 19.87 16.36
CA SER A 14 -8.78 19.64 17.80
C SER A 14 -7.42 20.08 18.33
N THR A 15 -7.37 20.45 19.61
CA THR A 15 -6.27 21.09 20.36
C THR A 15 -4.96 20.28 20.48
N THR A 16 -4.72 19.30 19.61
CA THR A 16 -3.52 18.44 19.63
C THR A 16 -2.51 18.91 18.58
N TYR A 17 -1.45 19.57 19.03
CA TYR A 17 -0.34 20.02 18.17
C TYR A 17 0.68 18.89 17.98
N PHE A 18 1.02 18.55 16.73
CA PHE A 18 2.15 17.68 16.42
C PHE A 18 3.36 18.53 16.03
N LYS A 19 4.43 18.40 16.82
CA LYS A 19 5.71 19.05 16.55
C LYS A 19 6.69 18.01 16.06
N VAL A 20 7.15 18.15 14.82
CA VAL A 20 8.06 17.21 14.17
C VAL A 20 9.44 17.85 14.04
N ILE A 21 10.48 17.16 14.49
CA ILE A 21 11.87 17.61 14.42
C ILE A 21 12.61 16.72 13.43
N TRP A 22 13.16 17.34 12.38
CA TRP A 22 13.93 16.68 11.34
C TRP A 22 15.37 16.47 11.81
N ILE A 23 15.92 15.26 11.70
CA ILE A 23 17.35 15.01 11.92
C ILE A 23 17.92 14.30 10.70
N VAL A 24 18.69 15.04 9.90
CA VAL A 24 19.38 14.52 8.71
C VAL A 24 20.76 13.98 9.11
N TYR A 25 21.03 12.71 8.81
CA TYR A 25 22.35 12.08 9.01
C TYR A 25 23.10 11.90 7.67
N PRO A 26 24.45 12.02 7.66
CA PRO A 26 25.25 11.70 6.49
C PRO A 26 25.33 10.19 6.21
N ILE A 27 25.62 9.87 4.95
CA ILE A 27 25.43 8.63 4.15
C ILE A 27 26.02 7.31 4.74
N HIS A 28 26.72 7.32 5.88
CA HIS A 28 27.45 6.14 6.37
C HIS A 28 26.84 5.46 7.61
N THR A 29 25.61 5.80 7.99
CA THR A 29 24.90 5.11 9.08
C THR A 29 23.74 4.28 8.52
N LYS A 30 23.90 2.95 8.49
CA LYS A 30 22.76 2.02 8.38
C LYS A 30 21.90 2.21 9.61
N LEU A 31 20.73 2.83 9.46
CA LEU A 31 19.71 2.86 10.49
C LEU A 31 18.51 2.04 10.00
N THR A 32 18.07 1.10 10.82
CA THR A 32 16.83 0.36 10.64
C THR A 32 15.66 1.32 10.70
N GLY A 33 14.77 1.28 9.71
CA GLY A 33 13.48 1.99 9.77
C GLY A 33 12.76 1.64 11.07
N GLY A 34 12.30 2.67 11.78
CA GLY A 34 11.66 2.56 13.08
C GLY A 34 11.40 3.93 13.69
N TYR A 35 10.39 4.00 14.57
CA TYR A 35 10.09 5.19 15.35
C TYR A 35 10.65 5.05 16.76
N LEU A 36 11.31 6.11 17.25
CA LEU A 36 11.78 6.22 18.63
C LEU A 36 10.81 7.12 19.40
N ARG A 37 10.27 6.60 20.52
CA ARG A 37 9.37 7.36 21.41
C ARG A 37 10.21 7.96 22.54
N MET A 38 10.38 9.28 22.52
CA MET A 38 10.92 10.05 23.65
C MET A 38 9.94 11.19 23.99
N GLY A 39 9.06 10.95 24.96
CA GLY A 39 8.06 11.93 25.40
C GLY A 39 6.95 12.19 24.36
N VAL A 40 6.57 13.46 24.17
CA VAL A 40 5.48 13.93 23.28
C VAL A 40 5.91 14.02 21.81
N PHE A 41 7.10 13.53 21.46
CA PHE A 41 7.67 13.62 20.12
C PHE A 41 7.82 12.24 19.49
N ALA A 42 7.37 12.12 18.24
CA ALA A 42 7.65 10.98 17.36
C ALA A 42 8.77 11.35 16.39
N TYR A 43 9.82 10.54 16.34
CA TYR A 43 10.90 10.66 15.37
C TYR A 43 10.77 9.55 14.34
N VAL A 44 10.85 9.89 13.06
CA VAL A 44 10.91 8.92 11.96
C VAL A 44 12.29 8.99 11.32
N VAL A 45 12.96 7.85 11.25
CA VAL A 45 14.28 7.70 10.64
C VAL A 45 14.10 6.98 9.31
N VAL A 46 14.40 7.65 8.21
CA VAL A 46 14.34 7.07 6.86
C VAL A 46 15.71 7.26 6.19
N ASN A 47 16.19 6.20 5.52
CA ASN A 47 17.45 6.24 4.80
C ASN A 47 17.29 7.07 3.52
N TYR A 48 18.06 8.15 3.43
CA TYR A 48 18.13 9.00 2.25
C TYR A 48 19.04 8.33 1.21
N LEU A 49 18.44 7.63 0.25
CA LEU A 49 19.06 7.41 -1.05
C LEU A 49 18.64 8.59 -1.93
N TYR A 50 19.60 9.20 -2.62
CA TYR A 50 19.32 10.13 -3.72
C TYR A 50 18.53 9.35 -4.79
N SER A 51 17.20 9.28 -4.68
CA SER A 51 16.32 8.80 -5.73
C SER A 51 15.85 9.98 -6.55
N GLU A 52 15.67 9.76 -7.86
CA GLU A 52 15.15 10.77 -8.80
C GLU A 52 13.71 11.21 -8.47
N ASP A 53 13.04 10.51 -7.54
CA ASP A 53 11.67 10.77 -7.08
C ASP A 53 11.60 11.26 -5.63
N VAL A 54 11.91 12.55 -5.42
CA VAL A 54 11.80 13.19 -4.09
C VAL A 54 10.36 13.18 -3.57
N ASP A 55 9.36 13.25 -4.45
CA ASP A 55 7.95 13.29 -4.06
C ASP A 55 7.48 11.96 -3.45
N PHE A 56 7.80 10.82 -4.08
CA PHE A 56 7.48 9.50 -3.52
C PHE A 56 8.19 9.25 -2.18
N TYR A 57 9.44 9.72 -2.04
CA TYR A 57 10.16 9.63 -0.77
C TYR A 57 9.49 10.42 0.36
N LEU A 58 9.15 11.68 0.09
CA LEU A 58 8.47 12.53 1.07
C LEU A 58 7.09 11.99 1.42
N MET A 59 6.37 11.45 0.44
CA MET A 59 5.07 10.84 0.67
C MET A 59 5.18 9.61 1.54
N GLY A 60 6.11 8.69 1.25
CA GLY A 60 6.38 7.53 2.11
C GLY A 60 6.77 7.94 3.54
N LEU A 61 7.54 9.01 3.71
CA LEU A 61 7.87 9.53 5.04
C LEU A 61 6.62 10.00 5.80
N VAL A 62 5.79 10.83 5.18
CA VAL A 62 4.56 11.36 5.82
C VAL A 62 3.56 10.22 6.07
N HIS A 63 3.47 9.27 5.16
CA HIS A 63 2.67 8.05 5.28
C HIS A 63 3.04 7.28 6.56
N GLU A 64 4.32 6.93 6.75
CA GLU A 64 4.79 6.23 7.94
C GLU A 64 4.64 7.05 9.23
N MET A 65 4.80 8.37 9.13
CA MET A 65 4.52 9.29 10.24
C MET A 65 3.04 9.24 10.65
N PHE A 66 2.14 9.15 9.68
CA PHE A 66 0.71 9.05 9.96
C PHE A 66 0.36 7.72 10.63
N HIS A 67 0.98 6.61 10.24
CA HIS A 67 0.85 5.35 10.98
C HIS A 67 1.32 5.45 12.43
N ALA A 68 2.41 6.18 12.69
CA ALA A 68 2.83 6.45 14.07
C ALA A 68 1.78 7.25 14.84
N PHE A 69 1.16 8.24 14.21
CA PHE A 69 0.05 9.01 14.79
C PHE A 69 -1.20 8.15 15.03
N GLN A 70 -1.61 7.34 14.06
CA GLN A 70 -2.71 6.39 14.19
C GLN A 70 -2.55 5.51 15.44
N LYS A 71 -1.33 5.03 15.71
CA LYS A 71 -1.04 4.26 16.93
C LYS A 71 -1.19 5.07 18.21
N THR A 72 -0.79 6.36 18.24
CA THR A 72 -0.84 7.17 19.47
C THR A 72 -2.25 7.54 19.89
N VAL A 73 -3.15 7.69 18.92
CA VAL A 73 -4.57 7.99 19.13
C VAL A 73 -5.46 6.76 19.22
N GLY A 74 -4.88 5.55 19.16
CA GLY A 74 -5.62 4.30 19.29
C GLY A 74 -6.39 3.88 18.03
N PHE A 75 -6.05 4.44 16.87
CA PHE A 75 -6.52 3.97 15.57
C PHE A 75 -5.84 2.65 15.22
N ASN A 76 -6.44 1.55 15.68
CA ASN A 76 -5.90 0.20 15.51
C ASN A 76 -6.44 -0.43 14.24
N CYS A 77 -5.69 -0.30 13.14
CA CYS A 77 -5.94 -1.09 11.94
C CYS A 77 -5.11 -2.35 11.95
N LYS A 78 -5.75 -3.50 11.70
CA LYS A 78 -5.02 -4.70 11.32
C LYS A 78 -4.67 -4.59 9.84
N GLN A 79 -3.38 -4.68 9.53
CA GLN A 79 -2.87 -4.78 8.18
C GLN A 79 -2.65 -6.26 7.89
N ASP A 80 -3.64 -6.91 7.28
CA ASP A 80 -3.51 -8.31 6.86
C ASP A 80 -3.18 -8.35 5.36
N LEU A 81 -2.35 -9.31 4.95
CA LEU A 81 -2.01 -9.47 3.53
C LEU A 81 -3.17 -10.18 2.80
N PRO A 82 -3.67 -9.63 1.68
CA PRO A 82 -4.67 -10.33 0.88
C PRO A 82 -4.07 -11.63 0.32
N THR A 83 -4.91 -12.66 0.21
CA THR A 83 -4.55 -13.89 -0.51
C THR A 83 -4.48 -13.61 -2.00
N VAL A 84 -3.74 -14.43 -2.74
CA VAL A 84 -3.62 -14.22 -4.19
C VAL A 84 -4.90 -14.49 -4.96
N ASP A 85 -5.73 -15.43 -4.50
CA ASP A 85 -7.04 -15.68 -5.12
C ASP A 85 -7.94 -14.44 -5.07
N GLN A 86 -7.88 -13.69 -3.95
CA GLN A 86 -8.59 -12.41 -3.82
C GLN A 86 -8.06 -11.34 -4.78
N VAL A 87 -6.74 -11.31 -5.00
CA VAL A 87 -6.10 -10.34 -5.90
C VAL A 87 -6.35 -10.68 -7.37
N GLU A 88 -6.30 -11.96 -7.73
CA GLU A 88 -6.53 -12.45 -9.10
C GLU A 88 -7.94 -12.10 -9.58
N ARG A 89 -8.96 -12.38 -8.76
CA ARG A 89 -10.36 -12.17 -9.13
C ARG A 89 -10.78 -10.70 -9.13
N GLY A 90 -10.17 -9.89 -8.25
CA GLY A 90 -10.58 -8.50 -8.02
C GLY A 90 -9.81 -7.43 -8.81
N SER A 91 -8.66 -7.75 -9.40
CA SER A 91 -7.71 -6.74 -9.94
C SER A 91 -8.28 -5.88 -11.08
N ALA A 92 -8.91 -6.49 -12.09
CA ALA A 92 -9.48 -5.76 -13.23
C ALA A 92 -10.65 -4.85 -12.79
N LEU A 93 -11.53 -5.36 -11.93
CA LEU A 93 -12.65 -4.58 -11.38
C LEU A 93 -12.14 -3.44 -10.50
N GLN A 94 -11.09 -3.66 -9.71
CA GLN A 94 -10.48 -2.62 -8.89
C GLN A 94 -9.80 -1.53 -9.73
N ARG A 95 -9.09 -1.88 -10.81
CA ARG A 95 -8.54 -0.88 -11.74
C ARG A 95 -9.62 -0.07 -12.45
N LEU A 96 -10.70 -0.73 -12.87
CA LEU A 96 -11.85 -0.02 -13.44
C LEU A 96 -12.45 0.95 -12.41
N GLU A 97 -12.61 0.53 -11.16
CA GLU A 97 -13.04 1.40 -10.06
C GLU A 97 -12.12 2.62 -9.90
N TRP A 98 -10.79 2.45 -9.96
CA TRP A 98 -9.84 3.57 -9.92
C TRP A 98 -10.06 4.56 -11.04
N ILE A 99 -10.19 4.09 -12.28
CA ILE A 99 -10.39 4.96 -13.45
C ILE A 99 -11.69 5.77 -13.28
N ILE A 100 -12.75 5.15 -12.76
CA ILE A 100 -14.01 5.86 -12.52
C ILE A 100 -13.83 6.91 -11.42
N LEU A 101 -13.14 6.58 -10.31
CA LEU A 101 -12.85 7.52 -9.22
C LEU A 101 -11.93 8.68 -9.67
N GLU A 102 -10.89 8.39 -10.43
CA GLU A 102 -9.98 9.39 -11.02
C GLU A 102 -10.75 10.34 -11.93
N ARG A 103 -11.59 9.81 -12.82
CA ARG A 103 -12.45 10.62 -13.66
C ARG A 103 -13.38 11.46 -12.81
N ALA A 104 -13.97 10.89 -11.76
CA ALA A 104 -14.80 11.62 -10.80
C ALA A 104 -14.05 12.79 -10.17
N LEU A 105 -12.78 12.61 -9.78
CA LEU A 105 -11.94 13.66 -9.19
C LEU A 105 -11.54 14.74 -10.19
N LEU A 106 -11.24 14.38 -11.44
CA LEU A 106 -10.76 15.30 -12.47
C LEU A 106 -11.89 16.11 -13.14
N THR A 107 -13.10 15.55 -13.28
CA THR A 107 -14.21 16.26 -13.91
C THR A 107 -14.96 17.10 -12.88
N GLN A 108 -14.65 18.39 -12.72
CA GLN A 108 -15.27 19.26 -11.70
C GLN A 108 -16.80 19.44 -11.79
N SER A 109 -17.44 19.04 -12.90
CA SER A 109 -18.82 19.41 -13.24
C SER A 109 -19.82 18.26 -13.33
N GLN A 110 -19.44 17.03 -12.96
CA GLN A 110 -20.30 15.85 -13.15
C GLN A 110 -20.51 15.06 -11.86
N ASP A 111 -21.45 15.51 -11.03
CA ASP A 111 -21.89 14.79 -9.82
C ASP A 111 -22.36 13.35 -10.13
N SER A 112 -22.86 13.11 -11.34
CA SER A 112 -23.23 11.79 -11.84
C SER A 112 -22.04 10.82 -11.91
N ILE A 113 -20.84 11.28 -12.26
CA ILE A 113 -19.63 10.42 -12.30
C ILE A 113 -19.23 10.02 -10.88
N VAL A 114 -19.33 10.93 -9.92
CA VAL A 114 -19.05 10.62 -8.52
C VAL A 114 -20.03 9.57 -8.00
N ILE A 115 -21.32 9.71 -8.32
CA ILE A 115 -22.34 8.71 -7.98
C ILE A 115 -22.04 7.37 -8.67
N TYR A 116 -21.64 7.36 -9.94
CA TYR A 116 -21.24 6.12 -10.63
C TYR A 116 -20.05 5.44 -9.98
N ALA A 117 -19.03 6.18 -9.56
CA ALA A 117 -17.89 5.63 -8.82
C ALA A 117 -18.35 4.95 -7.53
N CYS A 118 -19.24 5.62 -6.79
CA CYS A 118 -19.82 5.09 -5.56
C CYS A 118 -20.69 3.85 -5.81
N MET A 119 -21.53 3.84 -6.85
CA MET A 119 -22.36 2.67 -7.19
C MET A 119 -21.50 1.48 -7.65
N TYR A 120 -20.42 1.75 -8.40
CA TYR A 120 -19.49 0.72 -8.84
C TYR A 120 -18.75 0.07 -7.66
N ARG A 121 -18.42 0.84 -6.61
CA ARG A 121 -17.92 0.30 -5.34
C ARG A 121 -18.85 -0.77 -4.78
N THR A 122 -20.15 -0.46 -4.68
CA THR A 122 -21.16 -1.40 -4.16
C THR A 122 -21.20 -2.70 -4.98
N VAL A 123 -21.07 -2.60 -6.30
CA VAL A 123 -21.00 -3.78 -7.18
C VAL A 123 -19.73 -4.59 -6.98
N ARG A 124 -18.55 -3.95 -6.93
CA ARG A 124 -17.29 -4.66 -6.67
C ARG A 124 -17.34 -5.40 -5.34
N GLN A 125 -17.88 -4.77 -4.30
CA GLN A 125 -18.04 -5.39 -2.99
C GLN A 125 -18.92 -6.63 -3.02
N ALA A 126 -20.05 -6.56 -3.74
CA ALA A 126 -20.98 -7.68 -3.87
C ALA A 126 -20.40 -8.83 -4.70
N ARG A 127 -19.63 -8.54 -5.75
CA ARG A 127 -19.06 -9.57 -6.66
C ARG A 127 -17.84 -10.28 -6.07
N GLU A 128 -16.93 -9.51 -5.47
CA GLU A 128 -15.64 -10.05 -5.01
C GLU A 128 -15.68 -10.49 -3.54
N ASN A 129 -16.85 -10.42 -2.88
CA ASN A 129 -16.97 -10.55 -1.42
C ASN A 129 -15.84 -9.80 -0.71
N VAL A 130 -15.61 -8.53 -1.13
CA VAL A 130 -14.49 -7.72 -0.65
C VAL A 130 -14.48 -7.81 0.86
N SER A 131 -13.46 -8.49 1.39
CA SER A 131 -13.47 -8.88 2.79
C SER A 131 -13.39 -7.64 3.68
N ALA A 132 -13.84 -7.77 4.93
CA ALA A 132 -13.67 -6.71 5.93
C ALA A 132 -12.18 -6.29 6.07
N VAL A 133 -11.25 -7.21 5.79
CA VAL A 133 -9.80 -6.95 5.75
C VAL A 133 -9.44 -5.93 4.69
N ASN A 134 -9.89 -6.09 3.43
CA ASN A 134 -9.58 -5.13 2.36
C ASN A 134 -10.14 -3.74 2.69
N CYS A 135 -11.34 -3.68 3.25
CA CYS A 135 -11.94 -2.42 3.69
C CYS A 135 -11.13 -1.75 4.82
N GLN A 136 -10.56 -2.54 5.73
CA GLN A 136 -9.71 -2.04 6.82
C GLN A 136 -8.34 -1.59 6.32
N ASN A 137 -7.73 -2.32 5.39
CA ASN A 137 -6.48 -1.94 4.74
C ASN A 137 -6.65 -0.65 3.94
N GLU A 138 -7.70 -0.54 3.11
CA GLU A 138 -8.03 0.69 2.38
C GLU A 138 -8.18 1.87 3.34
N LEU A 139 -8.86 1.67 4.47
CA LEU A 139 -9.01 2.72 5.48
C LEU A 139 -7.67 3.07 6.14
N CYS A 140 -6.84 2.09 6.47
CA CYS A 140 -5.55 2.28 7.15
C CYS A 140 -4.51 2.95 6.26
N GLU A 141 -4.19 2.27 5.16
CA GLU A 141 -3.15 2.63 4.20
C GLU A 141 -3.61 3.82 3.37
N GLY A 142 -4.87 3.82 2.92
CA GLY A 142 -5.41 4.92 2.13
C GLY A 142 -5.60 6.22 2.91
N SER A 143 -5.88 6.18 4.22
CA SER A 143 -5.87 7.42 5.03
C SER A 143 -4.47 7.95 5.27
N ALA A 144 -3.45 7.07 5.35
CA ALA A 144 -2.05 7.47 5.40
C ALA A 144 -1.60 8.09 4.07
N GLU A 145 -2.00 7.49 2.94
CA GLU A 145 -1.71 7.99 1.59
C GLU A 145 -2.43 9.30 1.28
N TYR A 146 -3.70 9.42 1.66
CA TYR A 146 -4.44 10.68 1.60
C TYR A 146 -3.76 11.77 2.42
N THR A 147 -3.31 11.43 3.63
CA THR A 147 -2.64 12.40 4.51
C THR A 147 -1.31 12.86 3.90
N SER A 148 -0.52 11.93 3.36
CA SER A 148 0.76 12.25 2.71
C SER A 148 0.55 13.19 1.51
N LEU A 149 -0.42 12.87 0.66
CA LEU A 149 -0.77 13.70 -0.50
C LEU A 149 -1.22 15.09 -0.06
N LYS A 150 -2.24 15.19 0.81
CA LYS A 150 -2.79 16.48 1.26
C LYS A 150 -1.78 17.36 1.98
N MET A 151 -0.87 16.78 2.75
CA MET A 151 0.13 17.55 3.50
C MET A 151 1.25 18.11 2.63
N LEU A 152 1.58 17.41 1.54
CA LEU A 152 2.66 17.82 0.64
C LEU A 152 2.17 18.73 -0.49
N SER A 153 0.88 18.74 -0.76
CA SER A 153 0.23 19.66 -1.68
C SER A 153 0.07 21.06 -1.10
N LYS A 154 0.52 22.08 -1.84
CA LYS A 154 0.38 23.49 -1.44
C LYS A 154 -1.00 24.08 -1.72
N ASP A 155 -1.61 23.61 -2.80
CA ASP A 155 -2.91 24.04 -3.30
C ASP A 155 -3.55 22.89 -4.11
N ASP A 156 -4.76 23.10 -4.61
CA ASP A 156 -5.50 22.09 -5.36
C ASP A 156 -4.83 21.72 -6.69
N LEU A 157 -4.07 22.64 -7.31
CA LEU A 157 -3.36 22.37 -8.56
C LEU A 157 -2.18 21.42 -8.31
N ASP A 158 -1.39 21.69 -7.27
CA ASP A 158 -0.29 20.82 -6.82
C ASP A 158 -0.80 19.46 -6.34
N LEU A 159 -1.98 19.41 -5.73
CA LEU A 159 -2.65 18.16 -5.39
C LEU A 159 -2.98 17.32 -6.61
N MET A 160 -3.61 17.92 -7.63
CA MET A 160 -3.96 17.19 -8.86
C MET A 160 -2.71 16.74 -9.62
N HIS A 161 -1.66 17.55 -9.65
CA HIS A 161 -0.38 17.16 -10.26
C HIS A 161 0.24 15.96 -9.55
N ARG A 162 0.28 15.97 -8.22
CA ARG A 162 0.79 14.83 -7.44
C ARG A 162 -0.10 13.60 -7.63
N LEU A 163 -1.41 13.75 -7.62
CA LEU A 163 -2.33 12.65 -7.89
C LEU A 163 -2.05 12.00 -9.25
N GLU A 164 -1.81 12.79 -10.30
CA GLU A 164 -1.47 12.27 -11.64
C GLU A 164 -0.17 11.44 -11.64
N LEU A 165 0.87 11.87 -10.91
CA LEU A 165 2.09 11.08 -10.75
C LEU A 165 1.80 9.73 -10.08
N PHE A 166 0.93 9.71 -9.08
CA PHE A 166 0.52 8.50 -8.37
C PHE A 166 -0.34 7.59 -9.23
N THR A 167 -1.30 8.14 -9.97
CA THR A 167 -2.08 7.42 -10.98
C THR A 167 -1.15 6.68 -11.94
N ASN A 168 -0.16 7.37 -12.49
CA ASN A 168 0.81 6.76 -13.38
C ASN A 168 1.62 5.64 -12.70
N HIS A 169 2.06 5.83 -11.46
CA HIS A 169 2.77 4.81 -10.70
C HIS A 169 1.92 3.54 -10.49
N HIS A 170 0.70 3.69 -9.95
CA HIS A 170 -0.19 2.56 -9.66
C HIS A 170 -0.68 1.84 -10.92
N HIS A 171 -0.97 2.56 -12.01
CA HIS A 171 -1.40 1.94 -13.26
C HIS A 171 -0.28 1.16 -13.97
N ASN A 172 0.97 1.60 -13.82
CA ASN A 172 2.15 0.99 -14.42
C ASN A 172 2.89 0.00 -13.50
N ALA A 173 2.43 -0.16 -12.25
CA ALA A 173 2.98 -1.13 -11.33
C ALA A 173 2.97 -2.52 -11.97
N ARG A 174 4.16 -3.15 -12.00
CA ARG A 174 4.36 -4.46 -12.66
C ARG A 174 3.72 -5.60 -11.91
N ASN A 175 3.62 -5.48 -10.59
CA ASN A 175 3.25 -6.56 -9.69
C ASN A 175 1.90 -6.31 -9.01
N TYR A 176 1.33 -7.41 -8.53
CA TYR A 176 -0.06 -7.54 -8.11
C TYR A 176 -0.41 -7.09 -6.71
N THR A 177 0.58 -6.91 -5.85
CA THR A 177 0.33 -7.08 -4.42
C THR A 177 0.37 -5.77 -3.65
N ARG A 178 -0.59 -5.66 -2.73
CA ARG A 178 -0.77 -4.65 -1.67
C ARG A 178 -1.00 -3.20 -2.12
N SER A 179 -0.45 -2.73 -3.24
CA SER A 179 -0.54 -1.33 -3.68
C SER A 179 -1.98 -0.87 -3.97
N GLY A 180 -2.89 -1.81 -4.23
CA GLY A 180 -4.26 -1.47 -4.57
C GLY A 180 -5.08 -0.87 -3.43
N ASP A 181 -4.85 -1.30 -2.19
CA ASP A 181 -5.59 -0.79 -1.03
C ASP A 181 -5.17 0.66 -0.68
N TYR A 182 -3.88 0.98 -0.83
CA TYR A 182 -3.35 2.35 -0.69
C TYR A 182 -4.07 3.30 -1.64
N TYR A 183 -4.11 2.93 -2.92
CA TYR A 183 -4.61 3.79 -3.96
C TYR A 183 -6.14 3.87 -3.96
N SER A 184 -6.85 2.74 -3.79
CA SER A 184 -8.31 2.73 -3.59
C SER A 184 -8.70 3.65 -2.42
N GLY A 185 -8.07 3.49 -1.27
CA GLY A 185 -8.41 4.28 -0.09
C GLY A 185 -8.07 5.77 -0.24
N LEU A 186 -6.96 6.11 -0.89
CA LEU A 186 -6.63 7.50 -1.26
C LEU A 186 -7.74 8.12 -2.11
N LEU A 187 -8.13 7.45 -3.20
CA LEU A 187 -9.13 7.95 -4.13
C LEU A 187 -10.49 8.13 -3.44
N TYR A 188 -10.90 7.19 -2.59
CA TYR A 188 -12.13 7.32 -1.81
C TYR A 188 -12.09 8.49 -0.83
N ALA A 189 -11.00 8.66 -0.09
CA ALA A 189 -10.85 9.77 0.82
C ALA A 189 -10.97 11.13 0.11
N LEU A 190 -10.36 11.26 -1.08
CA LEU A 190 -10.47 12.46 -1.93
C LEU A 190 -11.91 12.66 -2.46
N VAL A 191 -12.58 11.60 -2.88
CA VAL A 191 -13.98 11.69 -3.37
C VAL A 191 -14.92 12.10 -2.24
N LEU A 192 -14.75 11.56 -1.04
CA LEU A 192 -15.56 11.95 0.13
C LEU A 192 -15.35 13.42 0.50
N ASP A 193 -14.10 13.90 0.47
CA ASP A 193 -13.78 15.33 0.65
C ASP A 193 -14.48 16.20 -0.40
N ARG A 194 -14.43 15.77 -1.67
CA ARG A 194 -15.09 16.48 -2.78
C ARG A 194 -16.61 16.52 -2.64
N LEU A 195 -17.21 15.47 -2.08
CA LEU A 195 -18.63 15.41 -1.76
C LEU A 195 -19.02 16.25 -0.53
N GLY A 196 -18.04 16.88 0.15
CA GLY A 196 -18.28 17.62 1.39
C GLY A 196 -18.60 16.71 2.58
N ILE A 197 -18.28 15.42 2.49
CA ILE A 197 -18.53 14.45 3.57
C ILE A 197 -17.37 14.53 4.56
N HIS A 198 -17.66 14.92 5.79
CA HIS A 198 -16.68 15.03 6.88
C HIS A 198 -16.31 13.68 7.51
N TRP A 199 -15.87 12.73 6.68
CA TRP A 199 -15.55 11.35 7.12
C TRP A 199 -14.47 11.30 8.21
N ARG A 200 -13.61 12.31 8.28
CA ARG A 200 -12.52 12.45 9.27
C ARG A 200 -13.00 12.80 10.68
N ASP A 201 -14.21 13.33 10.86
CA ASP A 201 -14.70 13.82 12.16
C ASP A 201 -14.88 12.71 13.19
N SER A 202 -15.02 11.47 12.73
CA SER A 202 -15.17 10.30 13.60
C SER A 202 -13.82 9.72 14.05
N PHE A 203 -12.69 10.28 13.64
CA PHE A 203 -11.36 9.79 14.03
C PHE A 203 -11.17 9.83 15.56
N PRO A 204 -10.63 8.78 16.22
CA PRO A 204 -9.99 7.57 15.67
C PRO A 204 -10.95 6.38 15.44
N ASN A 205 -12.26 6.58 15.43
CA ASN A 205 -13.26 5.54 15.16
C ASN A 205 -13.81 5.69 13.75
N LEU A 206 -12.93 5.76 12.75
CA LEU A 206 -13.36 5.88 11.36
C LEU A 206 -14.11 4.63 10.93
N GLU A 207 -15.20 4.85 10.19
CA GLU A 207 -15.89 3.78 9.48
C GLU A 207 -15.16 3.48 8.17
N PRO A 208 -15.18 2.22 7.69
CA PRO A 208 -14.72 1.90 6.35
C PRO A 208 -15.37 2.79 5.29
N PHE A 209 -14.59 3.25 4.31
CA PHE A 209 -15.07 4.15 3.26
C PHE A 209 -16.33 3.64 2.55
N SER A 210 -16.42 2.33 2.34
CA SER A 210 -17.60 1.69 1.76
C SER A 210 -18.89 1.91 2.55
N ILE A 211 -18.83 1.88 3.88
CA ILE A 211 -20.00 2.17 4.74
C ILE A 211 -20.41 3.63 4.58
N VAL A 212 -19.44 4.54 4.59
CA VAL A 212 -19.68 5.98 4.40
C VAL A 212 -20.31 6.26 3.02
N ILE A 213 -19.80 5.59 1.98
CA ILE A 213 -20.30 5.70 0.60
C ILE A 213 -21.71 5.15 0.47
N ASN A 214 -21.99 3.95 0.99
CA ASN A 214 -23.33 3.38 0.92
C ASN A 214 -24.36 4.28 1.64
N ARG A 215 -23.99 4.84 2.80
CA ARG A 215 -24.83 5.82 3.50
C ARG A 215 -25.08 7.08 2.68
N TYR A 216 -24.07 7.58 1.97
CA TYR A 216 -24.24 8.70 1.05
C TYR A 216 -25.21 8.35 -0.09
N LEU A 217 -25.06 7.17 -0.69
CA LEU A 217 -25.93 6.69 -1.78
C LEU A 217 -27.39 6.54 -1.35
N ASP A 218 -27.67 6.11 -0.12
CA ASP A 218 -29.03 6.04 0.43
C ASP A 218 -29.74 7.41 0.48
N GLY A 219 -28.95 8.49 0.61
CA GLY A 219 -29.45 9.86 0.73
C GLY A 219 -29.58 10.62 -0.60
N VAL A 220 -29.14 10.05 -1.72
CA VAL A 220 -29.13 10.73 -3.02
C VAL A 220 -29.92 9.99 -4.08
N ARG A 221 -30.46 10.74 -5.05
CA ARG A 221 -31.11 10.13 -6.21
C ARG A 221 -30.05 9.57 -7.14
N CYS A 222 -29.95 8.25 -7.19
CA CYS A 222 -29.04 7.57 -8.10
C CYS A 222 -29.59 7.55 -9.55
N PRO A 223 -28.73 7.78 -10.57
CA PRO A 223 -29.08 7.53 -11.96
C PRO A 223 -29.30 6.03 -12.21
N SER A 224 -29.86 5.68 -13.37
CA SER A 224 -29.86 4.27 -13.80
C SER A 224 -28.42 3.81 -13.96
N PHE A 225 -28.13 2.62 -13.46
CA PHE A 225 -26.78 2.07 -13.46
C PHE A 225 -26.81 0.65 -13.99
N ASP A 226 -26.20 0.47 -15.17
CA ASP A 226 -25.93 -0.84 -15.75
C ASP A 226 -24.42 -1.08 -15.70
N VAL A 227 -24.04 -2.14 -14.99
CA VAL A 227 -22.63 -2.52 -14.81
C VAL A 227 -21.96 -2.82 -16.15
N GLU A 228 -22.67 -3.44 -17.09
CA GLU A 228 -22.09 -3.83 -18.37
C GLU A 228 -21.94 -2.62 -19.31
N GLU A 229 -22.81 -1.60 -19.18
CA GLU A 229 -22.63 -0.32 -19.86
C GLU A 229 -21.41 0.43 -19.32
N VAL A 230 -21.25 0.48 -17.99
CA VAL A 230 -20.08 1.11 -17.35
C VAL A 230 -18.79 0.40 -17.75
N LYS A 231 -18.78 -0.93 -17.71
CA LYS A 231 -17.63 -1.72 -18.18
C LYS A 231 -17.25 -1.37 -19.62
N LYS A 232 -18.24 -1.26 -20.50
CA LYS A 232 -18.01 -0.89 -21.90
C LYS A 232 -17.50 0.54 -22.06
N GLU A 233 -18.10 1.51 -21.36
CA GLU A 233 -17.71 2.92 -21.44
C GLU A 233 -16.24 3.12 -21.03
N PHE A 234 -15.81 2.43 -19.99
CA PHE A 234 -14.49 2.60 -19.38
C PHE A 234 -13.47 1.53 -19.81
N GLY A 235 -13.78 0.73 -20.84
CA GLY A 235 -12.82 -0.17 -21.47
C GLY A 235 -12.40 -1.38 -20.62
N TYR A 236 -13.35 -2.00 -19.90
CA TYR A 236 -13.09 -3.15 -19.03
C TYR A 236 -12.39 -4.31 -19.73
N ASP A 237 -12.79 -4.65 -20.96
CA ASP A 237 -12.24 -5.82 -21.68
C ASP A 237 -10.72 -5.70 -21.88
N ASP A 238 -10.23 -4.49 -22.17
CA ASP A 238 -8.80 -4.22 -22.30
C ASP A 238 -8.07 -4.30 -20.95
N LEU A 239 -8.71 -3.83 -19.87
CA LEU A 239 -8.16 -3.92 -18.51
C LEU A 239 -8.08 -5.38 -18.06
N GLU A 240 -9.14 -6.15 -18.28
CA GLU A 240 -9.17 -7.57 -17.94
C GLU A 240 -8.10 -8.34 -18.71
N MET A 241 -7.92 -8.08 -20.00
CA MET A 241 -6.84 -8.69 -20.77
C MET A 241 -5.44 -8.29 -20.26
N GLN A 242 -5.24 -7.04 -19.85
CA GLN A 242 -3.96 -6.58 -19.27
C GLN A 242 -3.66 -7.28 -17.94
N GLU A 243 -4.65 -7.37 -17.06
CA GLU A 243 -4.53 -8.03 -15.77
C GLU A 243 -4.42 -9.56 -15.92
N GLN A 244 -5.03 -10.18 -16.92
CA GLN A 244 -4.79 -11.60 -17.20
C GLN A 244 -3.36 -11.85 -17.71
N LYS A 245 -2.82 -10.96 -18.55
CA LYS A 245 -1.45 -11.09 -19.08
C LYS A 245 -0.39 -10.95 -18.00
N LYS A 246 -0.52 -9.92 -17.16
CA LYS A 246 0.36 -9.74 -16.01
C LYS A 246 0.25 -10.98 -15.09
N PHE A 247 -0.93 -11.60 -14.92
CA PHE A 247 -1.11 -12.72 -14.00
C PHE A 247 -0.45 -13.96 -14.58
N ALA A 248 -0.61 -14.18 -15.87
CA ALA A 248 0.12 -15.23 -16.58
C ALA A 248 1.64 -15.06 -16.44
N ALA A 249 2.16 -13.84 -16.34
CA ALA A 249 3.60 -13.57 -16.16
C ALA A 249 4.08 -13.72 -14.71
N ASP A 250 3.25 -13.38 -13.71
CA ASP A 250 3.60 -13.31 -12.29
C ASP A 250 2.90 -14.34 -11.39
N SER A 251 2.19 -15.30 -11.99
CA SER A 251 1.32 -16.23 -11.27
C SER A 251 2.05 -16.92 -10.11
N ILE A 252 1.34 -17.03 -8.97
CA ILE A 252 1.73 -17.89 -7.84
C ILE A 252 2.25 -19.23 -8.33
N HIS A 253 1.62 -19.78 -9.36
CA HIS A 253 1.97 -21.09 -9.88
C HIS A 253 3.37 -21.10 -10.48
N ILE A 254 3.82 -20.06 -11.18
CA ILE A 254 5.20 -20.00 -11.66
C ILE A 254 6.18 -19.91 -10.49
N VAL A 255 5.93 -19.03 -9.52
CA VAL A 255 6.80 -18.86 -8.34
C VAL A 255 6.84 -20.14 -7.50
N TYR A 256 5.67 -20.67 -7.13
CA TYR A 256 5.53 -21.88 -6.33
C TYR A 256 6.09 -23.11 -7.04
N ASN A 257 5.77 -23.31 -8.33
CA ASN A 257 6.32 -24.43 -9.09
C ASN A 257 7.84 -24.30 -9.25
N ARG A 258 8.36 -23.09 -9.44
CA ARG A 258 9.81 -22.84 -9.45
C ARG A 258 10.45 -23.21 -8.12
N PHE A 259 9.88 -22.77 -7.00
CA PHE A 259 10.40 -23.10 -5.66
C PHE A 259 10.29 -24.60 -5.37
N SER A 260 9.19 -25.24 -5.78
CA SER A 260 8.99 -26.69 -5.69
C SER A 260 10.01 -27.47 -6.51
N ASP A 261 10.24 -27.07 -7.77
CA ASP A 261 11.23 -27.67 -8.67
C ASP A 261 12.66 -27.52 -8.12
N LEU A 262 13.04 -26.30 -7.70
CA LEU A 262 14.34 -26.05 -7.07
C LEU A 262 14.53 -26.89 -5.81
N ARG A 263 13.49 -27.03 -4.98
CA ARG A 263 13.51 -27.89 -3.78
C ARG A 263 13.74 -29.34 -4.15
N SER A 264 13.05 -29.85 -5.17
CA SER A 264 13.21 -31.22 -5.66
C SER A 264 14.62 -31.51 -6.21
N LYS A 265 15.28 -30.48 -6.74
CA LYS A 265 16.65 -30.55 -7.28
C LYS A 265 17.73 -30.30 -6.22
N GLY A 266 17.36 -30.06 -4.96
CA GLY A 266 18.32 -29.69 -3.90
C GLY A 266 18.99 -28.33 -4.13
N GLN A 267 18.35 -27.44 -4.88
CA GLN A 267 18.86 -26.12 -5.25
C GLN A 267 18.29 -24.99 -4.36
N MET A 268 17.79 -25.35 -3.17
CA MET A 268 17.26 -24.43 -2.17
C MET A 268 18.17 -24.41 -0.95
N LEU A 269 18.46 -23.22 -0.45
CA LEU A 269 19.01 -23.03 0.89
C LEU A 269 17.85 -22.76 1.84
N CYS A 270 17.72 -23.61 2.85
CA CYS A 270 16.71 -23.49 3.90
C CYS A 270 17.40 -23.10 5.21
N LEU A 271 17.09 -21.92 5.73
CA LEU A 271 17.68 -21.37 6.95
C LEU A 271 16.64 -21.35 8.07
N PRO A 272 16.92 -21.97 9.24
CA PRO A 272 16.06 -21.81 10.40
C PRO A 272 16.17 -20.38 10.94
N THR A 273 15.08 -19.88 11.51
CA THR A 273 15.02 -18.53 12.10
C THR A 273 14.34 -18.56 13.46
N ASP A 274 14.90 -17.82 14.41
CA ASP A 274 14.30 -17.59 15.73
C ASP A 274 13.48 -16.29 15.77
N SER A 275 13.94 -15.25 15.05
CA SER A 275 13.28 -13.96 14.93
C SER A 275 13.79 -13.22 13.69
N ILE A 276 12.90 -12.75 12.83
CA ILE A 276 13.25 -12.05 11.59
C ILE A 276 12.67 -10.64 11.57
N LYS A 277 13.45 -9.71 11.03
CA LYS A 277 12.97 -8.42 10.55
C LYS A 277 13.13 -8.41 9.05
N VAL A 278 12.05 -8.11 8.34
CA VAL A 278 12.05 -8.07 6.88
C VAL A 278 11.77 -6.65 6.46
N GLN A 279 12.68 -6.08 5.65
CA GLN A 279 12.43 -4.86 4.91
C GLN A 279 12.20 -5.24 3.44
N PHE A 280 11.11 -4.76 2.86
CA PHE A 280 10.68 -5.15 1.53
C PHE A 280 9.90 -4.03 0.85
N ASN A 281 9.80 -4.11 -0.48
CA ASN A 281 8.84 -3.32 -1.24
C ASN A 281 7.49 -4.06 -1.21
N ASN A 282 6.42 -3.38 -0.76
CA ASN A 282 5.06 -3.92 -0.69
C ASN A 282 4.52 -4.45 -2.03
N GLU A 283 5.01 -3.90 -3.14
CA GLU A 283 4.67 -4.34 -4.50
C GLU A 283 5.28 -5.70 -4.85
N ASN A 284 6.17 -6.24 -4.02
CA ASN A 284 6.94 -7.45 -4.30
C ASN A 284 6.61 -8.61 -3.35
N VAL A 285 5.45 -8.59 -2.69
CA VAL A 285 5.12 -9.51 -1.58
C VAL A 285 3.82 -10.24 -1.79
N LEU A 286 3.87 -11.56 -1.71
CA LEU A 286 2.77 -12.39 -2.12
C LEU A 286 2.51 -13.50 -1.10
N ASN A 287 1.30 -13.53 -0.53
CA ASN A 287 0.89 -14.54 0.45
C ASN A 287 0.40 -15.81 -0.27
N ILE A 288 1.04 -16.94 0.02
CA ILE A 288 0.71 -18.26 -0.54
C ILE A 288 0.07 -19.10 0.56
N ASP A 289 -1.24 -19.30 0.45
CA ASP A 289 -2.03 -20.01 1.45
C ASP A 289 -1.45 -21.39 1.79
N GLY A 290 -1.31 -21.65 3.10
CA GLY A 290 -0.75 -22.90 3.62
C GLY A 290 0.78 -23.06 3.45
N VAL A 291 1.44 -22.15 2.73
CA VAL A 291 2.88 -22.24 2.43
C VAL A 291 3.67 -21.16 3.18
N GLY A 292 3.36 -19.88 2.95
CA GLY A 292 4.21 -18.79 3.43
C GLY A 292 4.04 -17.51 2.63
N VAL A 293 4.86 -16.51 2.97
CA VAL A 293 4.93 -15.23 2.26
C VAL A 293 6.16 -15.21 1.37
N PHE A 294 5.96 -15.03 0.08
CA PHE A 294 7.01 -14.86 -0.92
C PHE A 294 7.33 -13.38 -1.08
N PHE A 295 8.61 -13.03 -0.98
CA PHE A 295 9.12 -11.70 -1.29
C PHE A 295 10.01 -11.82 -2.53
N ARG A 296 9.69 -11.12 -3.62
CA ARG A 296 10.53 -11.09 -4.83
C ARG A 296 11.91 -10.47 -4.56
N SER A 297 11.93 -9.48 -3.68
CA SER A 297 13.11 -8.80 -3.17
C SER A 297 12.89 -8.46 -1.70
N ALA A 298 13.86 -8.76 -0.84
CA ALA A 298 13.81 -8.42 0.57
C ALA A 298 15.21 -8.32 1.18
N SER A 299 15.34 -7.45 2.16
CA SER A 299 16.44 -7.45 3.12
C SER A 299 15.94 -8.10 4.41
N ILE A 300 16.50 -9.25 4.74
CA ILE A 300 16.15 -10.03 5.92
C ILE A 300 17.29 -9.92 6.93
N ILE A 301 16.93 -9.44 8.12
CA ILE A 301 17.83 -9.32 9.26
C ILE A 301 17.35 -10.28 10.34
N SER A 302 18.24 -11.17 10.78
CA SER A 302 18.05 -12.09 11.91
C SER A 302 19.28 -12.06 12.82
N ARG A 303 19.18 -12.68 14.00
CA ARG A 303 20.25 -12.64 15.02
C ARG A 303 21.61 -13.07 14.48
N ASN A 304 21.68 -14.00 13.54
CA ASN A 304 22.95 -14.51 13.00
C ASN A 304 23.00 -14.48 11.47
N LEU A 305 22.16 -13.67 10.82
CA LEU A 305 21.98 -13.74 9.39
C LEU A 305 21.47 -12.40 8.84
N ASP A 306 22.24 -11.80 7.93
CA ASP A 306 21.79 -10.73 7.04
C ASP A 306 21.74 -11.27 5.61
N VAL A 307 20.54 -11.30 5.02
CA VAL A 307 20.34 -11.70 3.61
C VAL A 307 19.72 -10.54 2.85
N ASP A 308 20.43 -10.06 1.83
CA ASP A 308 19.84 -9.19 0.82
C ASP A 308 19.51 -10.03 -0.43
N VAL A 309 18.24 -10.14 -0.75
CA VAL A 309 17.73 -10.88 -1.90
C VAL A 309 17.35 -9.89 -3.00
N PHE A 310 18.14 -9.89 -4.08
CA PHE A 310 17.90 -9.09 -5.27
C PHE A 310 17.49 -10.02 -6.40
N ASP A 311 16.23 -9.89 -6.84
CA ASP A 311 15.66 -10.54 -8.03
C ASP A 311 15.88 -12.07 -8.08
N GLY A 312 14.95 -12.82 -7.47
CA GLY A 312 15.03 -14.28 -7.36
C GLY A 312 14.16 -14.86 -6.26
N GLY A 313 13.85 -13.98 -5.31
CA GLY A 313 12.84 -14.14 -4.30
C GLY A 313 13.19 -15.05 -3.15
N VAL A 314 12.44 -14.90 -2.07
CA VAL A 314 12.62 -15.60 -0.81
C VAL A 314 11.25 -15.95 -0.26
N LEU A 315 11.12 -17.18 0.23
CA LEU A 315 9.89 -17.66 0.84
C LEU A 315 10.09 -17.77 2.34
N ILE A 316 9.24 -17.10 3.10
CA ILE A 316 9.19 -17.19 4.56
C ILE A 316 7.97 -18.01 4.93
N SER A 317 8.15 -19.11 5.65
CA SER A 317 7.02 -19.98 6.01
C SER A 317 6.02 -19.30 6.93
N ASN A 318 4.77 -19.76 6.92
CA ASN A 318 3.67 -19.20 7.73
C ASN A 318 3.94 -19.19 9.24
N ASN A 319 4.82 -20.07 9.74
CA ASN A 319 5.21 -20.10 11.15
C ASN A 319 6.44 -19.22 11.45
N GLU A 320 6.97 -18.53 10.44
CA GLU A 320 8.15 -17.65 10.47
C GLU A 320 9.45 -18.36 10.91
N LYS A 321 9.47 -19.69 10.93
CA LYS A 321 10.62 -20.48 11.40
C LYS A 321 11.62 -20.83 10.31
N THR A 322 11.25 -20.66 9.04
CA THR A 322 12.13 -21.03 7.92
C THR A 322 12.13 -19.98 6.83
N ILE A 323 13.33 -19.62 6.39
CA ILE A 323 13.59 -18.84 5.17
C ILE A 323 14.09 -19.80 4.11
N GLU A 324 13.50 -19.76 2.92
CA GLU A 324 13.94 -20.54 1.77
C GLU A 324 14.34 -19.61 0.61
N LEU A 325 15.55 -19.81 0.09
CA LEU A 325 16.08 -19.04 -1.03
C LEU A 325 16.77 -19.94 -2.07
N PRO A 326 16.63 -19.65 -3.37
CA PRO A 326 17.36 -20.37 -4.42
C PRO A 326 18.89 -20.19 -4.31
N LEU A 327 19.66 -21.27 -4.44
CA LEU A 327 21.13 -21.24 -4.37
C LEU A 327 21.81 -20.45 -5.51
N THR A 328 21.13 -20.27 -6.63
CA THR A 328 21.68 -19.64 -7.85
C THR A 328 21.62 -18.11 -7.87
N ILE A 329 21.00 -17.48 -6.87
CA ILE A 329 20.58 -16.06 -6.97
C ILE A 329 21.22 -15.15 -5.92
N THR A 330 22.18 -15.65 -5.16
CA THR A 330 22.82 -14.86 -4.13
C THR A 330 24.01 -14.08 -4.70
N ASN A 331 23.77 -12.82 -5.11
CA ASN A 331 24.86 -11.88 -5.44
C ASN A 331 25.75 -11.57 -4.22
N SER A 332 25.21 -11.74 -3.00
CA SER A 332 25.96 -11.82 -1.75
C SER A 332 25.08 -12.36 -0.64
N VAL A 333 25.47 -13.46 0.03
CA VAL A 333 24.98 -13.77 1.38
C VAL A 333 26.08 -13.37 2.33
N ASN A 334 25.85 -12.33 3.14
CA ASN A 334 26.74 -12.02 4.25
C ASN A 334 26.21 -12.73 5.50
N ILE A 335 26.62 -13.97 5.69
CA ILE A 335 26.43 -14.63 6.98
C ILE A 335 27.44 -13.99 7.94
N SER A 336 27.03 -12.96 8.65
CA SER A 336 27.79 -12.42 9.78
C SER A 336 27.28 -13.11 11.05
N GLU A 337 28.20 -13.66 11.85
CA GLU A 337 27.91 -13.89 13.26
C GLU A 337 27.74 -12.51 13.90
N SER A 338 26.50 -12.10 14.13
CA SER A 338 26.28 -10.83 14.82
C SER A 338 26.48 -11.08 16.32
N SER A 339 27.61 -10.58 16.82
CA SER A 339 27.91 -10.49 18.24
C SER A 339 27.08 -9.34 18.83
N TRP A 340 25.92 -9.68 19.37
CA TRP A 340 25.20 -8.86 20.35
C TRP A 340 25.47 -9.36 21.76
#